data_AF-A0A5P9EWE5-F1
#
_entry.id   AF-A0A5P9EWE5-F1
#
_cell.length_a   1.000
_cell.length_b   1.000
_cell.length_c   1.000
_cell.angle_alpha   90.00
_cell.angle_beta   90.00
_cell.angle_gamma   90.00
#
_symmetry.space_group_name_H-M   'P 1'
#
loop_
_entity.id
_entity.type
_entity.pdbx_description
1 polymer ?
#
loop_
_entity_poly.entity_id
_entity_poly.type
_entity_poly.pdbx_seq_one_letter_code
_entity_poly.pdbx_strand_id
1 'polypeptide(L)' 'MGFGGISIWQLIIILLLIVPIVHVLISSRSHGGAKVGWFFGVLFFSWLVYAVFLIVTQPVKDAKVVRGS' A
#
# COMPACT_ATOMS: atom_id res chain seq x y z
N MET A 1 -6.15 -29.45 14.91
CA MET A 1 -5.85 -28.86 16.24
C MET A 1 -5.06 -27.59 16.00
N GLY A 2 -5.74 -26.43 16.01
CA GLY A 2 -5.13 -25.13 15.74
C GLY A 2 -4.49 -24.56 17.02
N PHE A 3 -3.32 -23.95 16.89
CA PHE A 3 -2.76 -23.10 17.94
C PHE A 3 -3.73 -21.93 18.17
N GLY A 4 -4.43 -21.94 19.32
CA GLY A 4 -5.14 -20.79 19.89
C GLY A 4 -5.90 -19.89 18.89
N GLY A 5 -7.03 -20.35 18.35
CA GLY A 5 -8.03 -19.50 17.67
C GLY A 5 -7.63 -18.88 16.32
N ILE A 6 -6.35 -18.94 15.91
CA ILE A 6 -5.90 -18.41 14.62
C ILE A 6 -6.06 -19.48 13.55
N SER A 7 -6.77 -19.14 12.48
CA SER A 7 -6.98 -20.04 11.34
C SER A 7 -5.76 -20.07 10.43
N ILE A 8 -5.57 -21.19 9.72
CA ILE A 8 -4.48 -21.35 8.74
C ILE A 8 -4.52 -20.23 7.68
N TRP A 9 -5.72 -19.79 7.29
CA TRP A 9 -5.90 -18.69 6.34
C TRP A 9 -5.34 -17.36 6.86
N GLN A 10 -5.52 -17.06 8.14
CA GLN A 10 -4.96 -15.84 8.74
C GLN A 10 -3.43 -15.87 8.71
N LEU A 11 -2.82 -17.02 8.96
CA LEU A 11 -1.36 -17.18 8.86
C LEU A 11 -0.85 -16.94 7.45
N ILE A 12 -1.56 -17.44 6.43
CA ILE A 12 -1.22 -17.21 5.02
C ILE A 12 -1.29 -15.72 4.68
N ILE A 13 -2.36 -15.04 5.10
CA ILE A 13 -2.53 -13.59 4.86
C ILE A 13 -1.40 -12.79 5.52
N ILE A 14 -1.08 -13.09 6.78
CA ILE A 14 0.02 -12.44 7.51
C ILE A 14 1.34 -12.66 6.78
N LEU A 15 1.61 -13.89 6.33
CA LEU A 15 2.82 -14.21 5.59
C LEU A 15 2.91 -13.40 4.29
N LEU A 16 1.83 -13.33 3.51
CA LEU A 16 1.79 -12.56 2.26
C LEU A 16 2.01 -11.07 2.47
N LEU A 17 1.56 -10.51 3.59
CA LEU A 17 1.79 -9.10 3.93
C LEU A 17 3.23 -8.82 4.40
N ILE A 18 3.83 -9.74 5.16
CA ILE A 18 5.17 -9.55 5.76
C ILE A 18 6.30 -9.88 4.78
N VAL A 19 6.14 -10.89 3.93
CA VAL A 19 7.16 -11.32 2.96
C VAL A 19 7.75 -10.17 2.13
N PRO A 20 6.98 -9.28 1.49
CA PRO A 20 7.57 -8.22 0.67
C PRO A 20 8.36 -7.22 1.51
N ILE A 21 7.93 -6.96 2.75
CA ILE A 21 8.64 -6.08 3.69
C ILE A 21 10.00 -6.69 4.05
N VAL A 22 10.01 -7.95 4.47
CA VAL A 22 11.24 -8.67 4.82
C VAL A 22 12.17 -8.75 3.61
N HIS A 23 11.62 -9.08 2.43
CA HIS A 23 12.39 -9.16 1.20
C HIS A 23 13.12 -7.86 0.88
N VAL A 24 12.48 -6.69 1.01
CA VAL A 24 13.14 -5.39 0.79
C VAL A 24 14.26 -5.14 1.78
N LEU A 25 14.03 -5.45 3.07
CA LEU A 25 15.03 -5.21 4.12
C LEU A 25 16.30 -6.05 3.91
N ILE A 26 16.13 -7.34 3.61
CA ILE A 26 17.25 -8.28 3.38
C ILE A 26 17.90 -8.10 2.01
N SER A 27 17.21 -7.49 1.04
CA SER A 27 17.71 -7.38 -0.33
C SER A 27 18.99 -6.55 -0.41
N SER A 28 19.96 -7.04 -1.17
CA SER A 28 21.15 -6.29 -1.59
C SER A 28 20.92 -5.43 -2.83
N ARG A 29 19.69 -5.37 -3.35
CA ARG A 29 19.37 -4.63 -4.60
C ARG A 29 19.32 -3.11 -4.43
N SER A 30 19.13 -2.61 -3.21
CA SER A 30 19.11 -1.17 -2.91
C SER A 30 19.89 -0.89 -1.63
N HIS A 31 20.51 0.30 -1.53
CA HIS A 31 21.39 0.66 -0.42
C HIS A 31 21.09 2.08 0.10
N GLY A 32 21.50 2.36 1.34
CA GLY A 32 21.37 3.68 1.95
C GLY A 32 19.91 4.19 1.98
N GLY A 33 19.73 5.48 1.71
CA GLY A 33 18.41 6.13 1.72
C GLY A 33 17.41 5.54 0.72
N ALA A 34 17.87 4.98 -0.41
CA ALA A 34 16.99 4.33 -1.37
C ALA A 34 16.31 3.09 -0.77
N LYS A 35 17.03 2.31 0.06
CA LYS A 35 16.44 1.14 0.75
C LYS A 35 15.32 1.55 1.69
N VAL A 36 15.50 2.67 2.41
CA VAL A 36 14.47 3.23 3.30
C VAL A 36 13.23 3.66 2.52
N GLY A 37 13.43 4.32 1.36
CA GLY A 37 12.33 4.68 0.46
C GLY A 37 11.54 3.46 -0.02
N TRP A 38 12.21 2.39 -0.46
CA TRP A 38 11.55 1.15 -0.88
C TRP A 38 10.81 0.45 0.27
N PHE A 39 11.36 0.47 1.47
CA PHE A 39 10.69 -0.09 2.65
C PHE A 39 9.35 0.62 2.90
N PHE A 40 9.36 1.97 2.93
CA PHE A 40 8.13 2.74 3.10
C PHE A 40 7.17 2.58 1.92
N GLY A 41 7.68 2.48 0.69
CA GLY A 41 6.87 2.24 -0.50
C GLY A 41 6.11 0.92 -0.43
N VAL A 42 6.73 -0.16 0.06
CA VAL A 42 6.06 -1.45 0.27
C VAL A 42 5.11 -1.40 1.47
N LEU A 43 5.54 -0.83 2.59
CA LEU A 43 4.75 -0.76 3.82
C LEU A 43 3.44 0.03 3.62
N PHE A 44 3.48 1.12 2.86
CA PHE A 44 2.36 2.02 2.62
C PHE A 44 1.77 1.87 1.21
N PHE A 45 2.04 0.77 0.50
CA PHE A 45 1.60 0.60 -0.88
C PHE A 45 0.09 0.77 -1.07
N SER A 46 -0.71 0.21 -0.16
CA SER A 46 -2.18 0.35 -0.18
C SER A 46 -2.63 1.81 -0.04
N TRP A 47 -1.92 2.60 0.77
CA TRP A 47 -2.20 4.02 0.94
C TRP A 47 -1.84 4.84 -0.29
N LEU A 48 -0.75 4.49 -0.97
CA LEU A 48 -0.38 5.11 -2.25
C LEU A 48 -1.46 4.85 -3.31
N VAL A 49 -1.92 3.61 -3.43
CA VAL A 49 -3.01 3.25 -4.36
C VAL A 49 -4.32 3.95 -3.97
N TYR A 50 -4.62 4.04 -2.67
CA TYR A 50 -5.80 4.77 -2.20
C TYR A 50 -5.73 6.27 -2.50
N ALA A 51 -4.56 6.91 -2.33
CA ALA A 51 -4.37 8.29 -2.72
C ALA A 51 -4.60 8.50 -4.24
N VAL A 52 -4.09 7.59 -5.07
CA VAL A 52 -4.36 7.61 -6.53
C VAL A 52 -5.85 7.47 -6.81
N PHE A 53 -6.54 6.54 -6.16
CA PHE A 53 -8.00 6.38 -6.28
C PHE A 53 -8.73 7.69 -5.96
N LEU A 54 -8.39 8.35 -4.85
CA LEU A 54 -9.00 9.62 -4.47
C LEU A 54 -8.73 10.72 -5.49
N ILE A 55 -7.52 10.81 -6.06
CA ILE A 55 -7.17 11.81 -7.08
C ILE A 55 -7.96 11.58 -8.37
N VAL A 56 -8.05 10.33 -8.82
CA VAL A 56 -8.73 9.98 -10.08
C VAL A 56 -10.25 10.11 -9.97
N THR A 57 -10.81 9.82 -8.79
CA THR A 57 -12.25 9.88 -8.54
C THR A 57 -12.73 11.22 -8.00
N GLN A 58 -11.87 12.25 -8.01
CA GLN A 58 -12.32 13.60 -7.69
C GLN A 58 -13.52 13.95 -8.58
N PRO A 59 -14.66 14.38 -8.02
CA PRO A 59 -15.75 14.87 -8.84
C PRO A 59 -15.21 16.01 -9.69
N VAL A 60 -15.43 15.94 -11.00
CA VAL A 60 -15.16 17.06 -11.90
C VAL A 60 -15.83 18.27 -11.26
N LYS A 61 -15.07 19.35 -11.02
CA LYS A 61 -15.63 20.63 -10.57
C LYS A 61 -16.46 21.23 -11.71
N ASP A 62 -17.50 20.54 -12.16
CA ASP A 62 -18.54 21.06 -13.05
C ASP A 62 -19.51 21.88 -12.22
N ALA A 63 -19.07 23.07 -11.80
CA ALA A 63 -19.94 23.95 -11.04
C ALA A 63 -19.71 25.45 -11.22
N LYS A 64 -18.79 25.95 -12.07
CA LYS A 64 -18.59 27.41 -12.19
C LYS A 64 -18.39 28.02 -13.58
N VAL A 65 -18.51 27.29 -14.69
CA VAL A 65 -18.34 27.88 -16.04
C VAL A 65 -19.60 27.87 -16.90
N VAL A 66 -20.52 26.90 -16.75
CA VAL A 66 -21.68 26.80 -17.66
C VAL A 66 -22.98 27.39 -17.07
N ARG A 67 -22.96 27.83 -15.81
CA ARG A 67 -24.12 28.40 -15.10
C ARG A 67 -23.91 29.85 -14.61
N GLY A 68 -22.84 30.49 -15.04
CA GLY A 68 -22.62 31.92 -14.86
C GLY A 68 -22.84 32.65 -16.19
N SER A 69 -24.01 33.29 -16.29
CA SER A 69 -24.37 34.41 -17.18
C SER A 69 -24.26 34.21 -18.69
#